data_AF-A0A7C6QEP4-F1
#
_entry.id   AF-A0A7C6QEP4-F1
#
_cell.length_a   1.000
_cell.length_b   1.000
_cell.length_c   1.000
_cell.angle_alpha   90.00
_cell.angle_beta   90.00
_cell.angle_gamma   90.00
#
_symmetry.space_group_name_H-M   'P 1'
#
loop_
_entity.id
_entity.type
_entity.pdbx_description
1 polymer ?
#
loop_
_entity_poly.entity_id
_entity_poly.type
_entity_poly.pdbx_seq_one_letter_code
_entity_poly.pdbx_strand_id
1 'polypeptide(L)'
;MARFHFRLEPVLNYRASLEERAKEELAGSLARYQREKQALEELAEDLSAHTQPVECGRLDLTQLTMLESYQRYLELQLERQSARVQAAEEAVSKCRRKLEQKMQERKAVEILKEKQYNEFVYREEREEQKFLDDMATLRFVRQTMEK
;
A
#
# COMPACT_ATOMS: atom_id res chain seq x y z
N MET A 1 -20.68 -13.94 31.64
CA MET A 1 -19.57 -13.66 30.71
C MET A 1 -19.53 -12.18 30.41
N ALA A 2 -18.47 -11.52 30.87
CA ALA A 2 -18.24 -10.12 30.53
C ALA A 2 -17.97 -9.99 29.02
N ARG A 3 -18.18 -8.80 28.45
CA ARG A 3 -17.86 -8.52 27.05
C ARG A 3 -16.47 -7.87 26.98
N PHE A 4 -15.60 -8.37 26.11
CA PHE A 4 -14.30 -7.76 25.87
C PHE A 4 -14.45 -6.33 25.29
N HIS A 5 -13.74 -5.37 25.86
CA HIS A 5 -13.70 -3.99 25.38
C HIS A 5 -12.26 -3.54 25.17
N PHE A 6 -11.89 -3.29 23.92
CA PHE A 6 -10.57 -2.78 23.56
C PHE A 6 -10.59 -1.24 23.52
N ARG A 7 -9.92 -0.60 24.48
CA ARG A 7 -9.92 0.87 24.61
C ARG A 7 -9.32 1.60 23.40
N LEU A 8 -8.44 0.93 22.64
CA LEU A 8 -7.74 1.51 21.50
C LEU A 8 -8.41 1.18 20.15
N GLU A 9 -9.67 0.71 20.16
CA GLU A 9 -10.44 0.49 18.94
C GLU A 9 -10.48 1.74 18.03
N PRO A 10 -10.70 2.97 18.54
CA PRO A 10 -10.66 4.16 17.69
C PRO A 10 -9.29 4.40 17.03
N VAL A 11 -8.21 4.06 17.74
CA VAL A 11 -6.83 4.18 17.22
C VAL A 11 -6.59 3.16 16.11
N LEU A 12 -7.07 1.93 16.28
CA LEU A 12 -6.98 0.89 15.26
C LEU A 12 -7.72 1.31 13.98
N ASN A 13 -8.94 1.82 14.13
CA ASN A 13 -9.75 2.32 13.01
C ASN A 13 -9.08 3.49 12.30
N TYR A 14 -8.54 4.46 13.04
CA TYR A 14 -7.80 5.58 12.47
C TYR A 14 -6.58 5.12 11.67
N ARG A 15 -5.80 4.17 12.20
CA ARG A 15 -4.64 3.59 11.49
C ARG A 15 -5.05 2.83 10.23
N ALA A 16 -6.17 2.10 10.27
CA ALA A 16 -6.72 1.46 9.07
C ALA A 16 -7.09 2.49 8.00
N SER A 17 -7.70 3.61 8.37
CA SER A 17 -8.00 4.70 7.42
C SER A 17 -6.72 5.33 6.83
N LEU A 18 -5.66 5.46 7.63
CA LEU A 18 -4.37 5.97 7.12
C LEU A 18 -3.70 5.01 6.14
N GLU A 19 -3.79 3.70 6.39
CA GLU A 19 -3.33 2.68 5.44
C GLU A 19 -4.11 2.76 4.13
N GLU A 20 -5.44 2.90 4.20
CA GLU A 20 -6.27 2.97 3.00
C GLU A 20 -5.94 4.20 2.13
N ARG A 21 -5.76 5.36 2.77
CA ARG A 21 -5.26 6.57 2.07
C ARG A 21 -3.89 6.34 1.42
N ALA A 22 -2.99 5.61 2.08
CA ALA A 22 -1.69 5.30 1.50
C ALA A 22 -1.79 4.35 0.30
N LYS A 23 -2.78 3.45 0.26
CA LYS A 23 -3.08 2.62 -0.92
C LYS A 23 -3.61 3.46 -2.08
N GLU A 24 -4.52 4.38 -1.80
CA GLU A 24 -5.05 5.32 -2.82
C GLU A 24 -3.93 6.17 -3.42
N GLU A 25 -3.04 6.72 -2.58
CA GLU A 25 -1.87 7.47 -3.04
C GLU A 25 -0.94 6.61 -3.91
N LEU A 26 -0.69 5.36 -3.52
CA LEU A 26 0.11 4.42 -4.30
C LEU A 26 -0.54 4.14 -5.66
N ALA A 27 -1.85 3.88 -5.69
CA ALA A 27 -2.60 3.66 -6.93
C ALA A 27 -2.50 4.88 -7.86
N GLY A 28 -2.67 6.09 -7.32
CA GLY A 28 -2.49 7.33 -8.08
C GLY A 28 -1.07 7.50 -8.66
N SER A 29 -0.04 7.17 -7.87
CA SER A 29 1.35 7.23 -8.32
C SER A 29 1.65 6.22 -9.42
N LEU A 30 1.10 5.00 -9.33
CA LEU A 30 1.22 3.96 -10.36
C LEU A 30 0.53 4.36 -11.66
N ALA A 31 -0.68 4.92 -11.57
CA ALA A 31 -1.40 5.42 -12.74
C ALA A 31 -0.65 6.58 -13.42
N ARG A 32 0.03 7.44 -12.65
CA ARG A 32 0.91 8.47 -13.23
C ARG A 32 2.12 7.84 -13.92
N TYR A 33 2.82 6.92 -13.25
CA TYR A 33 3.97 6.24 -13.84
C TYR A 33 3.63 5.53 -15.16
N GLN A 34 2.49 4.83 -15.21
CA GLN A 34 2.03 4.18 -16.44
C GLN A 34 1.77 5.18 -17.56
N ARG A 35 1.12 6.33 -17.28
CA ARG A 35 0.89 7.38 -18.27
C ARG A 35 2.21 7.97 -18.81
N GLU A 36 3.16 8.26 -17.94
CA GLU A 36 4.46 8.80 -18.36
C GLU A 36 5.23 7.78 -19.21
N LYS A 37 5.12 6.48 -18.89
CA LYS A 37 5.75 5.39 -19.65
C LYS A 37 5.11 5.23 -21.02
N GLN A 38 3.78 5.29 -21.12
CA GLN A 38 3.07 5.25 -22.40
C GLN A 38 3.47 6.44 -23.29
N ALA A 39 3.51 7.66 -22.74
CA ALA A 39 3.95 8.83 -23.49
C ALA A 39 5.42 8.73 -23.97
N LEU A 40 6.29 8.04 -23.22
CA LEU A 40 7.66 7.75 -23.65
C LEU A 40 7.67 6.74 -24.81
N GLU A 41 6.85 5.69 -24.74
CA GLU A 41 6.72 4.67 -25.78
C GLU A 41 6.20 5.30 -27.09
N GLU A 42 5.14 6.11 -27.03
CA GLU A 42 4.62 6.87 -28.18
C GLU A 42 5.69 7.76 -28.82
N LEU A 43 6.45 8.50 -28.02
CA LEU A 43 7.50 9.39 -28.52
C LEU A 43 8.68 8.63 -29.14
N ALA A 44 9.01 7.45 -28.60
CA ALA A 44 10.03 6.57 -29.15
C ALA A 44 9.58 5.97 -30.50
N GLU A 45 8.30 5.59 -30.60
CA GLU A 45 7.70 5.13 -31.86
C GLU A 45 7.72 6.24 -32.92
N ASP A 46 7.33 7.47 -32.58
CA ASP A 46 7.39 8.63 -33.47
C ASP A 46 8.81 8.87 -33.99
N LEU A 47 9.81 8.87 -33.10
CA LEU A 47 11.20 9.03 -33.49
C LEU A 47 11.66 7.90 -34.43
N SER A 48 11.27 6.66 -34.15
CA SER A 48 11.58 5.50 -35.00
C SER A 48 10.96 5.59 -36.39
N ALA A 49 9.73 6.12 -36.50
CA ALA A 49 9.05 6.32 -37.77
C ALA A 49 9.73 7.42 -38.61
N HIS A 50 10.24 8.47 -37.97
CA HIS A 50 10.93 9.58 -38.63
C HIS A 50 12.44 9.35 -38.89
N THR A 51 13.00 8.26 -38.38
CA THR A 51 14.39 7.82 -38.67
C THR A 51 14.46 6.72 -39.72
N GLN A 52 13.32 6.18 -40.19
CA GLN A 52 13.31 5.29 -41.35
C GLN A 52 13.85 6.02 -42.57
N PRO A 53 14.70 5.37 -43.40
CA PRO A 53 15.31 6.01 -44.54
C PRO A 53 14.21 6.43 -45.51
N VAL A 54 14.03 7.73 -45.68
CA VAL A 54 13.19 8.29 -46.74
C VAL A 54 13.78 7.78 -48.05
N GLU A 55 12.99 7.03 -48.83
CA GLU A 55 13.42 6.57 -50.15
C GLU A 55 13.95 7.77 -50.93
N CYS A 56 15.22 7.69 -51.34
CA CYS A 56 15.98 8.78 -51.93
C CYS A 56 15.37 9.26 -53.27
N GLY A 57 14.34 10.08 -53.20
CA GLY A 57 13.89 10.96 -54.27
C GLY A 57 14.29 12.39 -53.91
N ARG A 58 15.17 12.99 -54.73
CA ARG A 58 15.66 14.40 -54.68
C ARG A 58 15.14 15.24 -53.49
N LEU A 59 15.63 14.96 -52.28
CA LEU A 59 15.38 15.83 -51.13
C LEU A 59 16.23 17.09 -51.29
N ASP A 60 15.59 18.24 -51.16
CA ASP A 60 16.28 19.53 -51.15
C ASP A 60 17.08 19.71 -49.83
N LEU A 61 18.18 20.46 -49.85
CA LEU A 61 19.02 20.73 -48.67
C LEU A 61 18.21 21.36 -47.52
N THR A 62 17.17 22.13 -47.84
CA THR A 62 16.23 22.71 -46.88
C THR A 62 15.40 21.65 -46.16
N GLN A 63 15.03 20.56 -46.84
CA GLN A 63 14.25 19.47 -46.26
C GLN A 63 15.10 18.59 -45.34
N LEU A 64 16.36 18.34 -45.72
CA LEU A 64 17.31 17.60 -44.89
C LEU A 64 17.59 18.33 -43.55
N THR A 65 17.83 19.64 -43.61
CA THR A 65 18.08 20.45 -42.40
C THR A 65 16.86 20.54 -41.49
N MET A 66 15.65 20.61 -42.03
CA MET A 66 14.41 20.52 -41.24
C MET A 66 14.27 19.16 -40.54
N LEU A 67 14.53 18.05 -41.26
CA LEU A 67 14.46 16.70 -40.68
C LEU A 67 15.46 16.51 -39.53
N GLU A 68 16.72 16.95 -39.71
CA GLU A 68 17.73 16.89 -38.64
C GLU A 68 17.31 17.73 -37.41
N SER A 69 16.76 18.93 -37.64
CA SER A 69 16.30 19.79 -36.54
C SER A 69 15.14 19.17 -35.77
N TYR A 70 14.25 18.47 -36.47
CA TYR A 70 13.11 17.79 -35.89
C TYR A 70 13.53 16.52 -35.12
N GLN A 71 14.48 15.75 -35.65
CA GLN A 71 15.07 14.61 -34.92
C GLN A 71 15.71 15.05 -33.60
N ARG A 72 16.53 16.11 -33.61
CA ARG A 72 17.12 16.67 -32.39
C ARG A 72 16.06 17.15 -31.39
N TYR A 73 14.96 17.73 -31.89
CA TYR A 73 13.85 18.12 -31.04
C TYR A 73 13.20 16.90 -30.36
N LEU A 74 12.95 15.83 -31.11
CA LEU A 74 12.37 14.59 -30.58
C LEU A 74 13.30 13.92 -29.57
N GLU A 75 14.61 13.85 -29.83
CA GLU A 75 15.61 13.34 -28.89
C GLU A 75 15.56 14.10 -27.55
N LEU A 76 15.54 15.44 -27.59
CA LEU A 76 15.43 16.27 -26.38
C LEU A 76 14.11 16.03 -25.62
N GLN A 77 13.00 15.83 -26.34
CA GLN A 77 11.73 15.49 -25.71
C GLN A 77 11.79 14.12 -25.04
N LEU A 78 12.48 13.17 -25.65
CA LEU A 78 12.62 11.81 -25.14
C LEU A 78 13.47 11.75 -23.88
N GLU A 79 14.56 12.52 -23.84
CA GLU A 79 15.34 12.73 -22.61
C GLU A 79 14.47 13.31 -21.48
N ARG A 80 13.71 14.37 -21.77
CA ARG A 80 12.82 15.00 -20.78
C ARG A 80 11.73 14.05 -20.31
N GLN A 81 11.14 13.27 -21.22
CA GLN A 81 10.10 12.31 -20.88
C GLN A 81 10.67 11.14 -20.07
N SER A 82 11.89 10.69 -20.35
CA SER A 82 12.58 9.68 -19.55
C SER A 82 12.82 10.14 -18.12
N ALA A 83 13.22 11.41 -17.92
CA ALA A 83 13.38 12.00 -16.60
C ALA A 83 12.05 12.06 -15.83
N ARG A 84 10.92 12.31 -16.52
CA ARG A 84 9.59 12.26 -15.91
C ARG A 84 9.19 10.85 -15.48
N VAL A 85 9.48 9.85 -16.30
CA VAL A 85 9.26 8.43 -15.95
C VAL A 85 10.06 8.04 -14.70
N GLN A 86 11.35 8.39 -14.66
CA GLN A 86 12.20 8.15 -13.48
C GLN A 86 11.66 8.84 -12.23
N ALA A 87 11.27 10.11 -12.33
CA ALA A 87 10.67 10.84 -11.20
C ALA A 87 9.35 10.21 -10.72
N ALA A 88 8.52 9.71 -11.65
CA ALA A 88 7.29 8.99 -11.31
C ALA A 88 7.57 7.64 -10.64
N GLU A 89 8.60 6.91 -11.09
CA GLU A 89 9.04 5.66 -10.47
C GLU A 89 9.57 5.86 -9.03
N GLU A 90 10.33 6.92 -8.80
CA GLU A 90 10.76 7.32 -7.46
C GLU A 90 9.56 7.66 -6.57
N ALA A 91 8.54 8.33 -7.11
CA ALA A 91 7.31 8.64 -6.37
C ALA A 91 6.56 7.36 -5.99
N VAL A 92 6.42 6.40 -6.91
CA VAL A 92 5.85 5.07 -6.61
C VAL A 92 6.63 4.39 -5.48
N SER A 93 7.95 4.42 -5.53
CA SER A 93 8.82 3.82 -4.51
C SER A 93 8.62 4.47 -3.13
N LYS A 94 8.47 5.79 -3.08
CA LYS A 94 8.15 6.53 -1.85
C LYS A 94 6.77 6.16 -1.31
N CYS A 95 5.75 6.08 -2.16
CA CYS A 95 4.40 5.68 -1.77
C CYS A 95 4.37 4.22 -1.25
N ARG A 96 5.12 3.30 -1.86
CA ARG A 96 5.25 1.91 -1.37
C ARG A 96 5.81 1.85 0.05
N ARG A 97 6.92 2.56 0.32
CA ARG A 97 7.51 2.62 1.67
C ARG A 97 6.54 3.23 2.69
N LYS A 98 5.81 4.28 2.30
CA LYS A 98 4.78 4.89 3.15
C LYS A 98 3.66 3.90 3.48
N LEU A 99 3.15 3.15 2.50
CA LEU A 99 2.13 2.13 2.71
C LEU A 99 2.63 1.04 3.66
N GLU A 100 3.84 0.53 3.45
CA GLU A 100 4.45 -0.48 4.30
C GLU A 100 4.53 -0.01 5.77
N GLN A 101 4.98 1.23 5.99
CA GLN A 101 5.01 1.82 7.32
C GLN A 101 3.60 1.88 7.95
N LYS A 102 2.57 2.28 7.20
CA LYS A 102 1.19 2.34 7.72
C LYS A 102 0.61 0.97 8.03
N MET A 103 0.92 -0.04 7.22
CA MET A 103 0.55 -1.43 7.52
C MET A 103 1.22 -1.93 8.80
N GLN A 104 2.50 -1.65 9.00
CA GLN A 104 3.22 -2.02 10.23
C GLN A 104 2.62 -1.32 11.47
N GLU A 105 2.34 -0.02 11.37
CA GLU A 105 1.69 0.75 12.43
C GLU A 105 0.31 0.16 12.79
N ARG A 106 -0.53 -0.19 11.81
CA ARG A 106 -1.83 -0.83 12.07
C ARG A 106 -1.65 -2.18 12.76
N LYS A 107 -0.78 -3.03 12.21
CA LYS A 107 -0.53 -4.40 12.69
C LYS A 107 -0.03 -4.41 14.14
N ALA A 108 0.77 -3.42 14.54
CA ALA A 108 1.22 -3.29 15.93
C ALA A 108 0.04 -3.14 16.93
N VAL A 109 -1.00 -2.38 16.57
CA VAL A 109 -2.20 -2.20 17.42
C VAL A 109 -3.08 -3.44 17.38
N GLU A 110 -3.17 -4.10 16.23
CA GLU A 110 -3.90 -5.35 16.05
C GLU A 110 -3.32 -6.47 16.93
N ILE A 111 -2.00 -6.64 16.93
CA ILE A 111 -1.30 -7.59 17.82
C ILE A 111 -1.56 -7.24 19.30
N LEU A 112 -1.58 -5.96 19.66
CA LEU A 112 -1.89 -5.55 21.03
C LEU A 112 -3.33 -5.91 21.42
N LYS A 113 -4.29 -5.75 20.50
CA LYS A 113 -5.68 -6.15 20.70
C LYS A 113 -5.81 -7.66 20.92
N GLU A 114 -5.16 -8.46 20.08
CA GLU A 114 -5.14 -9.93 20.22
C GLU A 114 -4.56 -10.37 21.57
N LYS A 115 -3.45 -9.77 22.00
CA LYS A 115 -2.85 -10.07 23.32
C LYS A 115 -3.81 -9.75 24.47
N GLN A 116 -4.43 -8.57 24.46
CA GLN A 116 -5.40 -8.18 25.50
C GLN A 116 -6.64 -9.07 25.48
N TYR A 117 -7.08 -9.51 24.30
CA TYR A 117 -8.19 -10.43 24.16
C TYR A 117 -7.88 -11.79 24.77
N ASN A 118 -6.70 -12.35 24.46
CA ASN A 118 -6.28 -13.64 25.02
C ASN A 118 -6.15 -13.57 26.55
N GLU A 119 -5.63 -12.47 27.08
CA GLU A 119 -5.55 -12.25 28.53
C GLU A 119 -6.93 -12.13 29.17
N PHE A 120 -7.88 -11.46 28.50
CA PHE A 120 -9.27 -11.38 28.95
C PHE A 120 -9.93 -12.76 29.00
N VAL A 121 -9.79 -13.57 27.93
CA VAL A 121 -10.34 -14.94 27.88
C VAL A 121 -9.76 -15.79 29.01
N TYR A 122 -8.44 -15.77 29.20
CA TYR A 122 -7.78 -16.52 30.28
C TYR A 122 -8.30 -16.13 31.67
N ARG A 123 -8.57 -14.84 31.90
CA ARG A 123 -9.12 -14.36 33.18
C ARG A 123 -10.56 -14.83 33.40
N GLU A 124 -11.43 -14.74 32.39
CA GLU A 124 -12.81 -15.23 32.49
C GLU A 124 -12.83 -16.73 32.77
N GLU A 125 -12.04 -17.54 32.04
CA GLU A 125 -11.94 -18.99 32.27
C GLU A 125 -11.50 -19.32 33.71
N ARG A 126 -10.55 -18.55 34.26
CA ARG A 126 -10.08 -18.74 35.63
C ARG A 126 -11.12 -18.31 36.67
N GLU A 127 -11.89 -17.26 36.42
CA GLU A 127 -12.98 -16.84 37.30
C GLU A 127 -14.13 -17.86 37.28
N GLU A 128 -14.46 -18.41 36.11
CA GLU A 128 -15.46 -19.48 35.98
C GLU A 128 -15.03 -20.76 36.71
N GLN A 129 -13.77 -21.18 36.57
CA GLN A 129 -13.23 -22.32 37.32
C GLN A 129 -13.33 -22.11 38.83
N LYS A 130 -12.92 -20.94 39.34
CA LYS A 130 -13.05 -20.62 40.77
C LYS A 130 -14.50 -20.67 41.25
N PHE A 131 -15.42 -20.12 40.47
CA PHE A 131 -16.84 -20.16 40.79
C PHE A 131 -17.38 -21.59 40.87
N LEU A 132 -16.96 -22.47 39.95
CA LEU A 132 -17.33 -23.89 39.97
C LEU A 132 -16.78 -24.62 41.20
N ASP A 133 -15.51 -24.37 41.56
CA ASP A 133 -14.86 -24.95 42.75
C ASP A 133 -15.56 -24.49 44.05
N ASP A 134 -15.90 -23.20 44.14
CA ASP A 134 -16.64 -22.64 45.27
C ASP A 134 -18.05 -23.25 45.38
N MET A 135 -18.75 -23.47 44.27
CA MET A 135 -20.04 -24.17 44.29
C MET A 135 -19.90 -25.64 44.70
N ALA A 136 -18.86 -26.32 44.24
CA ALA A 136 -18.60 -27.72 44.59
C ALA A 136 -18.30 -27.89 46.08
N THR A 137 -17.48 -27.01 46.66
CA THR A 137 -17.16 -27.02 48.10
C THR A 137 -18.40 -26.72 48.95
N LEU A 138 -19.21 -25.72 48.59
CA LEU A 138 -20.48 -25.43 49.28
C LEU A 138 -21.44 -26.63 49.27
N ARG A 139 -21.56 -27.33 48.13
CA ARG A 139 -22.39 -28.52 48.01
C ARG A 139 -21.88 -29.67 48.88
N PHE A 140 -20.57 -29.88 48.92
CA PHE A 140 -19.95 -30.92 49.74
C PHE A 140 -20.17 -30.66 51.23
N VAL A 141 -19.92 -29.43 51.70
CA VAL A 141 -20.15 -29.03 53.11
C VAL A 141 -21.61 -29.22 53.51
N ARG A 142 -22.55 -28.91 52.62
CA ARG A 142 -23.98 -29.14 52.89
C ARG A 142 -24.31 -30.62 53.06
N GLN A 143 -23.75 -31.49 52.21
CA GLN A 143 -23.96 -32.94 52.30
C GLN A 143 -23.33 -33.58 53.54
N THR A 144 -22.22 -33.02 54.06
CA THR A 144 -21.60 -33.53 55.28
C THR A 144 -22.29 -33.04 56.55
N MET A 145 -22.98 -31.89 56.52
CA MET A 145 -23.75 -31.36 57.65
C MET A 145 -25.17 -31.96 57.78
N GLU A 146 -25.71 -32.53 56.71
CA GLU A 146 -27.02 -33.22 56.70
C GLU A 146 -26.93 -34.72 57.07
N LYS A 147 -25.73 -35.23 57.38
CA LYS A 147 -25.48 -36.59 57.90
C LYS A 147 -25.16 -36.57 59.39
#